data_AF-A0A524LKS2-F1
#
_entry.id   AF-A0A524LKS2-F1
#
_cell.length_a   1.000
_cell.length_b   1.000
_cell.length_c   1.000
_cell.angle_alpha   90.00
_cell.angle_beta   90.00
_cell.angle_gamma   90.00
#
_symmetry.space_group_name_H-M   'P 1'
#
loop_
_entity.id
_entity.type
_entity.pdbx_description
1 polymer ?
#
loop_
_entity_poly.entity_id
_entity_poly.type
_entity_poly.pdbx_seq_one_letter_code
_entity_poly.pdbx_strand_id
1 'polypeptide(L)'
;MKHPRVMIQLTRMLLIGALVVMLLLSGITTIMPAVTAGPSDSHYQDKIDDSVINMTSVEERLEILVRYDDSVAEFKAKNAIMLADRTADLLDSYETLNMLRVKMLSSQIVELAKNVIITRIWSNEIAPIKQATTTIVSSVDPEDYVPLIDRIGARNLVEQGYNGTGVVIAVLDTGVDPLSSVMSVSAFASFVEADTLPLDLIGHGTYAASVALGNGSGSNGKYAGIAP
;
A
#
# COMPACT_ATOMS: atom_id res chain seq x y z
N MET A 1 1.04 62.92 67.49
CA MET A 1 0.49 61.54 67.44
C MET A 1 0.07 61.24 66.00
N LYS A 2 0.94 60.62 65.19
CA LYS A 2 0.65 60.26 63.79
C LYS A 2 1.01 58.79 63.54
N HIS A 3 -0.04 58.04 63.16
CA HIS A 3 -0.06 56.87 62.28
C HIS A 3 0.56 55.51 62.70
N PRO A 4 -0.12 54.74 63.58
CA PRO A 4 0.07 53.28 63.65
C PRO A 4 -0.38 52.53 62.37
N ARG A 5 -1.16 53.18 61.49
CA ARG A 5 -1.68 52.58 60.25
C ARG A 5 -0.61 52.36 59.16
N VAL A 6 0.43 53.20 59.10
CA VAL A 6 1.49 53.09 58.06
C VAL A 6 2.43 51.92 58.35
N MET A 7 2.76 51.71 59.63
CA MET A 7 3.64 50.61 60.03
C MET A 7 2.99 49.24 59.80
N ILE A 8 1.68 49.13 60.06
CA ILE A 8 0.90 47.91 59.78
C ILE A 8 0.82 47.63 58.27
N GLN A 9 0.65 48.65 57.43
CA GLN A 9 0.64 48.49 55.97
C GLN A 9 2.01 48.07 55.42
N LEU A 10 3.11 48.64 55.95
CA LEU A 10 4.47 48.26 55.55
C LEU A 10 4.76 46.79 55.91
N THR A 11 4.41 46.35 57.13
CA THR A 11 4.60 44.95 57.53
C THR A 11 3.75 43.99 56.69
N ARG A 12 2.55 44.41 56.28
CA ARG A 12 1.68 43.60 55.42
C ARG A 12 2.23 43.49 54.00
N MET A 13 2.78 44.57 53.44
CA MET A 13 3.45 44.54 52.13
C MET A 13 4.73 43.70 52.15
N LEU A 14 5.52 43.75 53.23
CA LEU A 14 6.71 42.91 53.41
C LEU A 14 6.36 41.43 53.50
N LEU A 15 5.28 41.08 54.21
CA LEU A 15 4.77 39.70 54.29
C LEU A 15 4.25 39.20 52.95
N ILE A 16 3.52 40.04 52.20
CA ILE A 16 3.03 39.69 50.85
C ILE A 16 4.21 39.52 49.88
N GLY A 17 5.21 40.42 49.95
CA GLY A 17 6.43 40.31 49.14
C GLY A 17 7.20 39.03 49.43
N ALA A 18 7.38 38.68 50.71
CA ALA A 18 8.03 37.43 51.11
C ALA A 18 7.25 36.18 50.64
N LEU A 19 5.90 36.22 50.71
CA LEU A 19 5.05 35.14 50.22
C LEU A 19 5.16 34.95 48.71
N VAL A 20 5.18 36.04 47.93
CA VAL A 20 5.32 36.00 46.46
C VAL A 20 6.71 35.49 46.07
N VAL A 21 7.76 35.89 46.78
CA VAL A 21 9.12 35.38 46.56
C VAL A 21 9.22 33.89 46.90
N MET A 22 8.58 33.43 47.99
CA MET A 22 8.50 31.99 48.29
C MET A 22 7.74 31.20 47.23
N LEU A 23 6.64 31.74 46.69
CA LEU A 23 5.85 31.10 45.62
C LEU A 23 6.61 31.05 44.28
N LEU A 24 7.45 32.05 43.99
CA LEU A 24 8.32 32.07 42.81
C LEU A 24 9.53 31.13 42.95
N LEU A 25 10.06 30.97 44.18
CA LEU A 25 11.15 30.01 44.45
C LEU A 25 10.65 28.57 44.66
N SER A 26 9.36 28.37 44.97
CA SER A 26 8.75 27.05 45.06
C SER A 26 8.30 26.50 43.70
N GLY A 27 8.99 26.90 42.62
CA GLY A 27 8.95 26.21 41.33
C GLY A 27 9.48 24.80 41.50
N ILE A 28 8.60 23.94 42.01
CA ILE A 28 8.79 22.52 42.21
C ILE A 28 9.33 21.96 40.91
N THR A 29 10.53 21.38 41.01
CA THR A 29 11.03 20.37 40.10
C THR A 29 9.98 19.27 40.04
N THR A 30 8.97 19.43 39.18
CA THR A 30 8.30 18.26 38.64
C THR A 30 9.37 17.59 37.82
N ILE A 31 10.07 16.65 38.45
CA ILE A 31 10.64 15.52 37.75
C ILE A 31 9.41 14.97 37.05
N MET A 32 9.20 15.38 35.79
CA MET A 32 8.34 14.66 34.89
C MET A 32 8.73 13.21 35.13
N PRO A 33 7.79 12.28 35.40
CA PRO A 33 8.16 10.89 35.30
C PRO A 33 8.85 10.83 33.95
N ALA A 34 10.13 10.42 33.94
CA ALA A 34 10.70 9.97 32.70
C ALA A 34 9.66 8.95 32.26
N VAL A 35 8.89 9.30 31.23
CA VAL A 35 8.38 8.29 30.34
C VAL A 35 9.70 7.73 29.83
N THR A 36 10.23 6.77 30.59
CA THR A 36 10.71 5.56 29.98
C THR A 36 9.56 5.23 29.05
N ALA A 37 9.71 5.68 27.81
CA ALA A 37 9.52 4.77 26.74
C ALA A 37 10.17 3.51 27.29
N GLY A 38 9.34 2.52 27.66
CA GLY A 38 9.82 1.17 27.54
C GLY A 38 10.41 1.03 26.14
N PRO A 39 11.09 -0.06 25.82
CA PRO A 39 11.24 -0.38 24.42
C PRO A 39 9.81 -0.50 23.87
N SER A 40 9.27 0.60 23.33
CA SER A 40 8.48 0.61 22.13
C SER A 40 9.46 0.17 21.06
N ASP A 41 9.92 -1.08 21.17
CA ASP A 41 10.12 -1.94 20.04
C ASP A 41 8.73 -2.07 19.41
N SER A 42 8.23 -0.96 18.86
CA SER A 42 7.35 -1.05 17.72
C SER A 42 8.16 -1.95 16.80
N HIS A 43 7.64 -3.13 16.50
CA HIS A 43 8.25 -4.06 15.59
C HIS A 43 8.30 -3.39 14.20
N TYR A 44 9.19 -2.42 14.04
CA TYR A 44 9.29 -1.56 12.87
C TYR A 44 9.81 -2.38 11.70
N GLN A 45 10.59 -3.42 12.00
CA GLN A 45 10.99 -4.47 11.06
C GLN A 45 9.74 -5.13 10.45
N ASP A 46 8.70 -5.41 11.24
CA ASP A 46 7.42 -5.96 10.75
C ASP A 46 6.62 -4.95 9.92
N LYS A 47 7.08 -3.70 9.78
CA LYS A 47 6.49 -2.74 8.84
C LYS A 47 7.26 -2.68 7.53
N ILE A 48 8.49 -3.17 7.45
CA ILE A 48 9.33 -3.07 6.27
C ILE A 48 9.34 -4.43 5.57
N ASP A 49 9.08 -4.43 4.27
CA ASP A 49 9.18 -5.65 3.46
C ASP A 49 10.64 -6.16 3.37
N ASP A 50 10.82 -7.48 3.28
CA ASP A 50 12.14 -8.13 3.22
C ASP A 50 12.98 -7.64 2.02
N SER A 51 12.32 -7.25 0.92
CA SER A 51 13.01 -6.66 -0.24
C SER A 51 13.65 -5.30 0.08
N VAL A 52 13.08 -4.54 1.01
CA VAL A 52 13.53 -3.19 1.38
C VAL A 52 14.49 -3.22 2.57
N ILE A 53 14.24 -4.07 3.56
CA ILE A 53 15.04 -4.10 4.81
C ILE A 53 16.52 -4.36 4.53
N ASN A 54 16.81 -5.18 3.52
CA ASN A 54 18.18 -5.51 3.12
C ASN A 54 18.90 -4.33 2.44
N MET A 55 18.14 -3.34 1.94
CA MET A 55 18.65 -2.16 1.25
C MET A 55 18.79 -0.95 2.19
N THR A 56 18.24 -0.98 3.41
CA THR A 56 18.27 0.18 4.33
C THR A 56 19.67 0.53 4.83
N SER A 57 20.66 -0.35 4.66
CA SER A 57 22.06 -0.12 5.04
C SER A 57 22.88 0.55 3.93
N VAL A 58 22.30 0.70 2.74
CA VAL A 58 22.91 1.38 1.59
C VAL A 58 22.50 2.86 1.65
N GLU A 59 23.32 3.77 1.12
CA GLU A 59 22.95 5.19 0.99
C GLU A 59 22.47 5.49 -0.43
N GLU A 60 21.36 4.87 -0.82
CA GLU A 60 20.73 5.10 -2.13
C GLU A 60 19.30 5.63 -2.00
N ARG A 61 18.79 6.27 -3.06
CA ARG A 61 17.40 6.72 -3.12
C ARG A 61 16.53 5.62 -3.69
N LEU A 62 15.61 5.10 -2.88
CA LEU A 62 14.67 4.05 -3.28
C LEU A 62 13.29 4.63 -3.51
N GLU A 63 12.60 4.10 -4.52
CA GLU A 63 11.16 4.28 -4.67
C GLU A 63 10.44 3.20 -3.87
N ILE A 64 9.64 3.63 -2.91
CA ILE A 64 8.91 2.77 -1.98
C ILE A 64 7.43 3.13 -1.97
N LEU A 65 6.62 2.18 -1.56
CA LEU A 65 5.21 2.35 -1.26
C LEU A 65 5.05 2.38 0.25
N VAL A 66 4.48 3.45 0.78
CA VAL A 66 4.30 3.69 2.21
C VAL A 66 2.82 3.71 2.53
N ARG A 67 2.34 2.71 3.26
CA ARG A 67 0.97 2.69 3.79
C ARG A 67 0.91 3.31 5.17
N TYR A 68 -0.15 4.09 5.38
CA TYR A 68 -0.46 4.74 6.64
C TYR A 68 -1.82 4.28 7.17
N ASP A 69 -2.04 4.54 8.45
CA ASP A 69 -3.25 4.19 9.17
C ASP A 69 -4.50 4.86 8.57
N ASP A 70 -5.56 4.10 8.34
CA ASP A 70 -6.80 4.55 7.70
C ASP A 70 -7.53 5.65 8.51
N SER A 71 -7.28 5.76 9.81
CA SER A 71 -7.81 6.83 10.68
C SER A 71 -7.04 8.15 10.58
N VAL A 72 -5.92 8.15 9.87
CA VAL A 72 -4.99 9.27 9.74
C VAL A 72 -5.19 9.96 8.40
N ALA A 73 -5.34 11.28 8.45
CA ALA A 73 -5.36 12.09 7.23
C ALA A 73 -3.99 12.06 6.53
N GLU A 74 -4.00 11.93 5.20
CA GLU A 74 -2.82 11.82 4.33
C GLU A 74 -1.72 12.86 4.65
N PHE A 75 -2.10 14.10 4.97
CA PHE A 75 -1.13 15.16 5.28
C PHE A 75 -0.21 14.82 6.47
N LYS A 76 -0.70 14.04 7.44
CA LYS A 76 0.12 13.59 8.57
C LYS A 76 1.15 12.56 8.12
N ALA A 77 0.78 11.65 7.21
CA ALA A 77 1.70 10.69 6.60
C ALA A 77 2.79 11.42 5.80
N LYS A 78 2.40 12.39 4.97
CA LYS A 78 3.35 13.25 4.24
C LYS A 78 4.31 13.96 5.19
N ASN A 79 3.81 14.54 6.28
CA ASN A 79 4.66 15.19 7.28
C ASN A 79 5.62 14.22 7.96
N ALA A 80 5.20 12.99 8.28
CA ALA A 80 6.09 11.98 8.85
C ALA A 80 7.22 11.60 7.88
N ILE A 81 6.91 11.47 6.59
CA ILE A 81 7.91 11.23 5.54
C ILE A 81 8.91 12.38 5.47
N MET A 82 8.44 13.64 5.41
CA MET A 82 9.33 14.81 5.36
C MET A 82 10.17 15.01 6.63
N LEU A 83 9.68 14.55 7.78
CA LEU A 83 10.43 14.57 9.04
C LEU A 83 11.54 13.52 9.05
N ALA A 84 11.30 12.34 8.49
CA ALA A 84 12.30 11.29 8.35
C ALA A 84 13.34 11.63 7.27
N ASP A 85 12.90 12.08 6.09
CA ASP A 85 13.77 12.52 5.01
C ASP A 85 13.24 13.81 4.38
N ARG A 86 13.93 14.92 4.66
CA ARG A 86 13.60 16.25 4.11
C ARG A 86 13.83 16.36 2.60
N THR A 87 14.54 15.40 2.02
CA THR A 87 14.83 15.34 0.59
C THR A 87 13.93 14.37 -0.15
N ALA A 88 12.94 13.77 0.52
CA ALA A 88 12.06 12.80 -0.12
C ALA A 88 11.16 13.46 -1.18
N ASP A 89 10.98 12.77 -2.30
CA ASP A 89 10.03 13.16 -3.35
C ASP A 89 8.74 12.37 -3.15
N LEU A 90 7.62 13.07 -2.98
CA LEU A 90 6.29 12.46 -2.95
C LEU A 90 5.80 12.33 -4.40
N LEU A 91 5.78 11.11 -4.94
CA LEU A 91 5.52 10.85 -6.35
C LEU A 91 4.01 10.72 -6.62
N ASP A 92 3.35 9.79 -5.94
CA ASP A 92 1.93 9.46 -6.15
C ASP A 92 1.19 9.29 -4.82
N SER A 93 -0.13 9.53 -4.83
CA SER A 93 -1.03 9.18 -3.72
C SER A 93 -2.12 8.23 -4.19
N TYR A 94 -2.34 7.19 -3.40
CA TYR A 94 -3.39 6.19 -3.58
C TYR A 94 -4.34 6.27 -2.38
N GLU A 95 -5.22 7.27 -2.38
CA GLU A 95 -6.13 7.57 -1.26
C GLU A 95 -6.96 6.35 -0.82
N THR A 96 -7.53 5.60 -1.77
CA THR A 96 -8.34 4.41 -1.49
C THR A 96 -7.56 3.31 -0.74
N LEU A 97 -6.23 3.29 -0.88
CA LEU A 97 -5.34 2.31 -0.26
C LEU A 97 -4.57 2.89 0.94
N ASN A 98 -4.77 4.17 1.26
CA ASN A 98 -4.00 4.91 2.25
C ASN A 98 -2.49 4.74 2.05
N MET A 99 -2.04 4.94 0.80
CA MET A 99 -0.68 4.65 0.39
C MET A 99 -0.06 5.79 -0.41
N LEU A 100 1.22 6.04 -0.19
CA LEU A 100 2.01 7.04 -0.89
C LEU A 100 3.16 6.35 -1.62
N ARG A 101 3.41 6.72 -2.88
CA ARG A 101 4.66 6.38 -3.57
C ARG A 101 5.67 7.47 -3.28
N VAL A 102 6.82 7.08 -2.74
CA VAL A 102 7.82 8.01 -2.21
C VAL A 102 9.19 7.61 -2.74
N LYS A 103 9.97 8.57 -3.21
CA LYS A 103 11.40 8.40 -3.44
C LYS A 103 12.17 9.00 -2.27
N MET A 104 12.87 8.20 -1.49
CA MET A 104 13.60 8.68 -0.30
C MET A 104 14.90 7.93 -0.07
N LEU A 105 15.76 8.47 0.80
CA LEU A 105 16.98 7.79 1.22
C LEU A 105 16.65 6.50 1.99
N SER A 106 17.21 5.39 1.53
CA SER A 106 17.07 4.05 2.12
C SER A 106 17.46 4.01 3.60
N SER A 107 18.50 4.76 3.99
CA SER A 107 18.94 4.90 5.38
C SER A 107 17.90 5.55 6.32
N GLN A 108 16.94 6.30 5.78
CA GLN A 108 15.88 6.97 6.56
C GLN A 108 14.60 6.12 6.71
N ILE A 109 14.48 5.02 5.96
CA ILE A 109 13.29 4.14 5.98
C ILE A 109 13.06 3.56 7.38
N VAL A 110 14.12 3.20 8.10
CA VAL A 110 14.03 2.69 9.47
C VAL A 110 13.42 3.73 10.41
N GLU A 111 13.81 5.00 10.27
CA GLU A 111 13.24 6.07 11.09
C GLU A 111 11.77 6.32 10.75
N LEU A 112 11.42 6.30 9.46
CA LEU A 112 10.03 6.38 9.01
C LEU A 112 9.18 5.24 9.59
N ALA A 113 9.67 4.00 9.59
CA ALA A 113 8.96 2.83 10.10
C ALA A 113 8.67 2.91 11.60
N LYS A 114 9.52 3.57 12.39
CA LYS A 114 9.24 3.81 13.82
C LYS A 114 8.03 4.70 14.06
N ASN A 115 7.64 5.52 13.08
CA ASN A 115 6.46 6.36 13.22
C ASN A 115 5.19 5.50 13.33
N VAL A 116 4.38 5.77 14.36
CA VAL A 116 3.18 5.00 14.67
C VAL A 116 2.13 5.03 13.56
N ILE A 117 2.07 6.10 12.77
CA ILE A 117 1.07 6.23 11.69
C ILE A 117 1.42 5.40 10.45
N ILE A 118 2.68 4.99 10.32
CA ILE A 118 3.15 4.17 9.22
C ILE A 118 2.89 2.71 9.56
N THR A 119 2.16 2.01 8.72
CA THR A 119 1.74 0.63 8.98
C THR A 119 2.56 -0.36 8.17
N ARG A 120 2.99 0.01 6.96
CA ARG A 120 3.75 -0.89 6.09
C ARG A 120 4.52 -0.13 5.00
N ILE A 121 5.66 -0.67 4.59
CA ILE A 121 6.58 -0.13 3.59
C ILE A 121 7.00 -1.26 2.66
N TRP A 122 6.83 -1.08 1.35
CA TRP A 122 7.24 -2.02 0.31
C TRP A 122 8.15 -1.36 -0.70
N SER A 123 8.91 -2.18 -1.43
CA SER A 123 9.63 -1.72 -2.62
C SER A 123 8.65 -1.40 -3.73
N ASN A 124 8.93 -0.36 -4.52
CA ASN A 124 8.23 -0.08 -5.78
C ASN A 124 8.98 -0.64 -7.00
N GLU A 125 10.07 -1.38 -6.78
CA GLU A 125 10.83 -2.01 -7.87
C GLU A 125 10.02 -3.09 -8.58
N ILE A 126 10.24 -3.21 -9.89
CA ILE A 126 9.57 -4.22 -10.72
C ILE A 126 10.03 -5.62 -10.29
N ALA A 127 9.10 -6.41 -9.77
CA ALA A 127 9.32 -7.82 -9.51
C ALA A 127 9.09 -8.63 -10.79
N PRO A 128 10.10 -9.33 -11.34
CA PRO A 128 9.88 -10.19 -12.49
C PRO A 128 8.95 -11.35 -12.11
N ILE A 129 7.91 -11.57 -12.91
CA ILE A 129 7.07 -12.76 -12.77
C ILE A 129 7.95 -13.97 -13.09
N LYS A 130 8.19 -14.81 -12.08
CA LYS A 130 8.82 -16.12 -12.29
C LYS A 130 7.80 -16.98 -13.03
N GLN A 131 7.87 -16.98 -14.36
CA GLN A 131 7.08 -17.91 -15.15
C GLN A 131 7.48 -19.32 -14.72
N ALA A 132 6.51 -20.10 -14.24
CA ALA A 132 6.77 -21.51 -13.98
C ALA A 132 7.33 -22.11 -15.27
N THR A 133 8.50 -22.74 -15.18
CA THR A 133 9.02 -23.53 -16.30
C THR A 133 8.04 -24.66 -16.53
N THR A 134 7.07 -24.45 -17.41
CA THR A 134 6.19 -25.51 -17.86
C THR A 134 7.10 -26.54 -18.50
N THR A 135 7.20 -27.72 -17.89
CA THR A 135 7.72 -28.87 -18.61
C THR A 135 6.87 -28.98 -19.86
N ILE A 136 7.43 -28.70 -21.03
CA ILE A 136 6.73 -28.90 -22.28
C ILE A 136 6.38 -30.38 -22.29
N VAL A 137 5.11 -30.69 -22.01
CA VAL A 137 4.60 -32.03 -22.19
C VAL A 137 4.56 -32.20 -23.70
N SER A 138 5.59 -32.86 -24.21
CA SER A 138 5.64 -33.28 -25.61
C SER A 138 4.34 -33.99 -25.95
N SER A 139 3.63 -33.44 -26.93
CA SER A 139 2.43 -33.98 -27.57
C SER A 139 1.30 -34.40 -26.63
N VAL A 140 0.43 -33.45 -26.26
CA VAL A 140 -0.98 -33.79 -26.05
C VAL A 140 -1.60 -33.84 -27.45
N ASP A 141 -2.12 -35.00 -27.85
CA ASP A 141 -2.93 -35.09 -29.07
C ASP A 141 -4.10 -34.10 -28.91
N PRO A 142 -4.34 -33.18 -29.88
CA PRO A 142 -5.50 -32.30 -29.82
C PRO A 142 -6.83 -33.03 -29.61
N GLU A 143 -6.92 -34.31 -29.99
CA GLU A 143 -8.09 -35.16 -29.73
C GLU A 143 -8.26 -35.50 -28.23
N ASP A 144 -7.17 -35.56 -27.46
CA ASP A 144 -7.20 -35.85 -26.01
C ASP A 144 -7.51 -34.61 -25.16
N TYR A 145 -7.77 -33.47 -25.80
CA TYR A 145 -8.10 -32.24 -25.08
C TYR A 145 -9.46 -32.33 -24.40
N VAL A 146 -9.45 -32.35 -23.08
CA VAL A 146 -10.64 -32.15 -22.23
C VAL A 146 -10.91 -30.64 -22.06
N PRO A 147 -12.12 -30.14 -22.41
CA PRO A 147 -12.51 -28.75 -22.20
C PRO A 147 -12.36 -28.29 -20.74
N LEU A 148 -12.00 -27.01 -20.55
CA LEU A 148 -11.74 -26.43 -19.23
C LEU A 148 -12.92 -26.62 -18.28
N ILE A 149 -14.13 -26.37 -18.77
CA ILE A 149 -15.36 -26.51 -17.99
C ILE A 149 -15.61 -27.95 -17.50
N ASP A 150 -15.18 -28.95 -18.29
CA ASP A 150 -15.27 -30.36 -17.89
C ASP A 150 -14.19 -30.71 -16.87
N ARG A 151 -12.97 -30.18 -17.02
CA ARG A 151 -11.85 -30.40 -16.08
C ARG A 151 -12.19 -29.93 -14.67
N ILE A 152 -12.93 -28.84 -14.54
CA ILE A 152 -13.37 -28.30 -13.25
C ILE A 152 -14.75 -28.82 -12.81
N GLY A 153 -15.40 -29.67 -13.62
CA GLY A 153 -16.70 -30.25 -13.30
C GLY A 153 -17.88 -29.26 -13.30
N ALA A 154 -17.82 -28.20 -14.09
CA ALA A 154 -18.81 -27.11 -14.09
C ALA A 154 -19.75 -27.11 -15.31
N ARG A 155 -19.69 -28.15 -16.17
CA ARG A 155 -20.50 -28.25 -17.40
C ARG A 155 -22.00 -28.10 -17.12
N ASN A 156 -22.48 -28.77 -16.08
CA ASN A 156 -23.88 -28.73 -15.67
C ASN A 156 -24.37 -27.33 -15.28
N LEU A 157 -23.50 -26.44 -14.79
CA LEU A 157 -23.85 -25.06 -14.46
C LEU A 157 -24.11 -24.24 -15.73
N VAL A 158 -23.21 -24.34 -16.71
CA VAL A 158 -23.35 -23.66 -18.01
C VAL A 158 -24.60 -24.16 -18.75
N GLU A 159 -24.87 -25.48 -18.72
CA GLU A 159 -26.08 -26.08 -19.31
C GLU A 159 -27.37 -25.62 -18.62
N GLN A 160 -27.30 -25.23 -17.34
CA GLN A 160 -28.40 -24.61 -16.60
C GLN A 160 -28.52 -23.10 -16.85
N GLY A 161 -27.65 -22.52 -17.69
CA GLY A 161 -27.62 -21.10 -18.01
C GLY A 161 -26.72 -20.25 -17.11
N TYR A 162 -25.98 -20.85 -16.18
CA TYR A 162 -24.99 -20.15 -15.36
C TYR A 162 -23.65 -20.06 -16.09
N ASN A 163 -23.54 -19.12 -17.03
CA ASN A 163 -22.34 -18.90 -17.85
C ASN A 163 -21.59 -17.59 -17.49
N GLY A 164 -22.00 -16.88 -16.44
CA GLY A 164 -21.39 -15.61 -16.06
C GLY A 164 -21.98 -14.38 -16.76
N THR A 165 -23.09 -14.52 -17.50
CA THR A 165 -23.80 -13.37 -18.08
C THR A 165 -24.04 -12.27 -17.05
N GLY A 166 -23.62 -11.05 -17.37
CA GLY A 166 -23.77 -9.86 -16.52
C GLY A 166 -22.67 -9.69 -15.46
N VAL A 167 -21.70 -10.60 -15.37
CA VAL A 167 -20.55 -10.50 -14.49
C VAL A 167 -19.34 -9.95 -15.25
N VAL A 168 -18.61 -9.03 -14.63
CA VAL A 168 -17.37 -8.45 -15.21
C VAL A 168 -16.16 -9.08 -14.53
N ILE A 169 -15.19 -9.53 -15.33
CA ILE A 169 -13.90 -10.05 -14.87
C ILE A 169 -12.83 -9.01 -15.20
N ALA A 170 -12.11 -8.52 -14.17
CA ALA A 170 -10.95 -7.68 -14.36
C ALA A 170 -9.69 -8.56 -14.55
N VAL A 171 -9.00 -8.39 -15.67
CA VAL A 171 -7.76 -9.10 -15.99
C VAL A 171 -6.60 -8.12 -15.86
N LEU A 172 -5.76 -8.30 -14.84
CA LEU A 172 -4.55 -7.51 -14.62
C LEU A 172 -3.36 -8.32 -15.15
N ASP A 173 -3.02 -8.08 -16.41
CA ASP A 173 -2.04 -8.88 -17.14
C ASP A 173 -1.39 -8.01 -18.24
N THR A 174 -0.82 -8.59 -19.29
CA THR A 174 -0.18 -7.90 -20.41
C THR A 174 -1.14 -7.15 -21.34
N GLY A 175 -2.43 -7.13 -21.01
CA GLY A 175 -3.52 -6.57 -21.81
C GLY A 175 -4.48 -7.65 -22.31
N VAL A 176 -5.52 -7.23 -23.04
CA VAL A 176 -6.41 -8.13 -23.79
C VAL A 176 -6.66 -7.50 -25.15
N ASP A 177 -6.58 -8.27 -26.22
CA ASP A 177 -6.90 -7.79 -27.57
C ASP A 177 -8.38 -7.33 -27.66
N PRO A 178 -8.65 -6.02 -27.82
CA PRO A 178 -10.02 -5.49 -27.89
C PRO A 178 -10.70 -5.82 -29.22
N LEU A 179 -9.96 -6.26 -30.24
CA LEU A 179 -10.49 -6.66 -31.54
C LEU A 179 -10.84 -8.15 -31.61
N SER A 180 -10.72 -8.85 -30.48
CA SER A 180 -11.04 -10.27 -30.40
C SER A 180 -12.48 -10.56 -30.80
N SER A 181 -12.68 -11.48 -31.75
CA SER A 181 -14.01 -11.99 -32.12
C SER A 181 -14.56 -13.04 -31.15
N VAL A 182 -13.73 -13.50 -30.20
CA VAL A 182 -14.06 -14.60 -29.30
C VAL A 182 -14.41 -14.16 -27.88
N MET A 183 -14.28 -12.88 -27.53
CA MET A 183 -14.61 -12.34 -26.22
C MET A 183 -14.92 -10.85 -26.29
N SER A 184 -15.70 -10.35 -25.32
CA SER A 184 -16.07 -8.93 -25.24
C SER A 184 -15.22 -8.20 -24.19
N VAL A 185 -14.66 -7.05 -24.57
CA VAL A 185 -13.93 -6.16 -23.67
C VAL A 185 -14.78 -4.93 -23.41
N SER A 186 -15.27 -4.76 -22.18
CA SER A 186 -16.14 -3.64 -21.80
C SER A 186 -15.38 -2.38 -21.42
N ALA A 187 -14.14 -2.52 -20.94
CA ALA A 187 -13.27 -1.43 -20.52
C ALA A 187 -11.80 -1.86 -20.61
N PHE A 188 -10.90 -0.90 -20.79
CA PHE A 188 -9.46 -1.12 -20.84
C PHE A 188 -8.73 0.02 -20.11
N ALA A 189 -7.67 -0.33 -19.39
CA ALA A 189 -6.70 0.61 -18.85
C ALA A 189 -5.31 -0.06 -18.86
N SER A 190 -4.27 0.68 -19.28
CA SER A 190 -2.88 0.28 -19.08
C SER A 190 -2.24 1.17 -18.02
N PHE A 191 -1.41 0.55 -17.19
CA PHE A 191 -0.58 1.20 -16.17
C PHE A 191 0.92 1.11 -16.52
N VAL A 192 1.25 0.67 -17.74
CA VAL A 192 2.61 0.62 -18.25
C VAL A 192 2.86 1.90 -19.04
N GLU A 193 3.81 2.73 -18.60
CA GLU A 193 4.06 4.05 -19.20
C GLU A 193 4.38 4.01 -20.71
N ALA A 194 4.96 2.91 -21.18
CA ALA A 194 5.34 2.73 -22.58
C ALA A 194 4.19 2.27 -23.49
N ASP A 195 3.04 1.87 -22.92
CA ASP A 195 1.91 1.42 -23.71
C ASP A 195 1.20 2.61 -24.37
N THR A 196 1.23 2.62 -25.70
CA THR A 196 0.60 3.69 -26.50
C THR A 196 -0.73 3.26 -27.10
N LEU A 197 -1.05 1.96 -27.08
CA LEU A 197 -2.23 1.36 -27.68
C LEU A 197 -2.85 0.34 -26.72
N PRO A 198 -4.17 0.14 -26.75
CA PRO A 198 -4.86 -0.86 -25.94
C PRO A 198 -4.72 -2.25 -26.56
N LEU A 199 -3.49 -2.69 -26.80
CA LEU A 199 -3.19 -3.96 -27.47
C LEU A 199 -2.35 -4.83 -26.56
N ASP A 200 -2.69 -6.10 -26.49
CA ASP A 200 -1.84 -7.10 -25.85
C ASP A 200 -0.76 -7.57 -26.84
N LEU A 201 0.45 -7.02 -26.71
CA LEU A 201 1.58 -7.37 -27.57
C LEU A 201 2.30 -8.66 -27.12
N ILE A 202 2.03 -9.13 -25.90
CA ILE A 202 2.67 -10.33 -25.32
C ILE A 202 1.77 -11.55 -25.51
N GLY A 203 0.46 -11.37 -25.47
CA GLY A 203 -0.56 -12.41 -25.69
C GLY A 203 -0.95 -13.20 -24.45
N HIS A 204 -0.24 -13.05 -23.32
CA HIS A 204 -0.51 -13.80 -22.09
C HIS A 204 -1.86 -13.39 -21.49
N GLY A 205 -2.14 -12.09 -21.41
CA GLY A 205 -3.40 -11.59 -20.88
C GLY A 205 -4.60 -11.93 -21.75
N THR A 206 -4.46 -11.90 -23.09
CA THR A 206 -5.49 -12.37 -24.03
C THR A 206 -5.74 -13.86 -23.85
N TYR A 207 -4.69 -14.67 -23.69
CA TYR A 207 -4.85 -16.10 -23.39
C TYR A 207 -5.57 -16.31 -22.05
N ALA A 208 -5.12 -15.66 -20.97
CA ALA A 208 -5.74 -15.75 -19.64
C ALA A 208 -7.22 -15.33 -19.66
N ALA A 209 -7.54 -14.23 -20.35
CA ALA A 209 -8.92 -13.79 -20.55
C ALA A 209 -9.75 -14.83 -21.31
N SER A 210 -9.21 -15.46 -22.35
CA SER A 210 -9.92 -16.49 -23.12
C SER A 210 -10.22 -17.76 -22.29
N VAL A 211 -9.32 -18.14 -21.37
CA VAL A 211 -9.54 -19.24 -20.42
C VAL A 211 -10.72 -18.92 -19.50
N ALA A 212 -10.87 -17.67 -19.10
CA ALA A 212 -11.97 -17.23 -18.25
C ALA A 212 -13.30 -17.10 -19.01
N LEU A 213 -13.31 -16.41 -20.15
CA LEU A 213 -14.56 -15.94 -20.80
C LEU A 213 -14.61 -16.12 -22.33
N GLY A 214 -13.73 -16.92 -22.93
CA GLY A 214 -13.76 -17.17 -24.37
C GLY A 214 -15.04 -17.87 -24.82
N ASN A 215 -15.73 -17.33 -25.82
CA ASN A 215 -17.00 -17.87 -26.34
C ASN A 215 -16.84 -19.20 -27.12
N GLY A 216 -15.60 -19.62 -27.42
CA GLY A 216 -15.30 -20.87 -28.10
C GLY A 216 -15.72 -20.95 -29.58
N SER A 217 -16.18 -19.85 -30.19
CA SER A 217 -16.76 -19.83 -31.55
C SER A 217 -15.83 -20.36 -32.64
N GLY A 218 -14.53 -20.08 -32.55
CA GLY A 218 -13.51 -20.61 -33.49
C GLY A 218 -13.23 -22.12 -33.35
N SER A 219 -13.87 -22.80 -32.41
CA SER A 219 -13.59 -24.20 -32.04
C SER A 219 -14.85 -25.04 -31.82
N ASN A 220 -16.02 -24.55 -32.25
CA ASN A 220 -17.33 -25.17 -31.95
C ASN A 220 -17.51 -25.45 -30.44
N GLY A 221 -17.01 -24.54 -29.58
CA GLY A 221 -17.08 -24.66 -28.13
C GLY A 221 -16.00 -25.55 -27.49
N LYS A 222 -15.13 -26.21 -28.27
CA LYS A 222 -14.06 -27.08 -27.71
C LYS A 222 -13.12 -26.30 -26.78
N TYR A 223 -12.75 -25.08 -27.15
CA TYR A 223 -11.88 -24.19 -26.38
C TYR A 223 -12.65 -23.03 -25.74
N ALA A 224 -13.93 -23.24 -25.40
CA ALA A 224 -14.66 -22.25 -24.61
C ALA A 224 -14.03 -22.09 -23.21
N GLY A 225 -14.09 -20.87 -22.70
CA GLY A 225 -13.66 -20.54 -21.34
C GLY A 225 -14.61 -21.11 -20.28
N ILE A 226 -14.34 -20.77 -19.03
CA ILE A 226 -15.12 -21.22 -17.88
C ILE A 226 -16.49 -20.51 -17.81
N ALA A 227 -16.56 -19.24 -18.18
CA ALA A 227 -17.75 -18.41 -18.15
C ALA A 227 -17.95 -17.69 -19.51
N PRO A 228 -18.36 -18.42 -20.56
CA PRO A 228 -18.49 -17.90 -21.93
C PRO A 228 -19.66 -16.95 -22.17
#